data_AF-T1BTI5-F1
#
_entry.id   AF-T1BTI5-F1
#
_cell.length_a   1.000
_cell.length_b   1.000
_cell.length_c   1.000
_cell.angle_alpha   90.00
_cell.angle_beta   90.00
_cell.angle_gamma   90.00
#
_symmetry.space_group_name_H-M   'P 1'
#
loop_
_entity.id
_entity.type
_entity.pdbx_description
1 polymer ?
#
loop_
_entity_poly.entity_id
_entity_poly.type
_entity_poly.pdbx_seq_one_letter_code
_entity_poly.pdbx_strand_id
1 'polypeptide(L)'
;MTVTAFQLAETYRQPVVLLLDAVLSHMRENIDLPQAEQVQAAAATVPRDGHRPFGDTPFVPFGEGERTVVTGLAHDESGLPRTGTGAATERILRQTMQRLETDRDAITRYETHNTADARYLVLAYGITARAALAAVEILRDEGIPAGLLELQTLWPFPDHLVAQEAQRVAGILVPELNLGQ
;
A
#
# COMPACT_ATOMS: atom_id res chain seq x y z
N MET A 1 3.82 2.61 10.28
CA MET A 1 3.35 2.94 8.91
C MET A 1 4.26 3.91 8.16
N THR A 2 4.75 4.99 8.76
CA THR A 2 5.60 5.98 8.05
C THR A 2 6.88 5.40 7.45
N VAL A 3 7.67 4.64 8.23
CA VAL A 3 8.89 3.98 7.72
C VAL A 3 8.56 3.05 6.54
N THR A 4 7.51 2.25 6.68
CA THR A 4 7.00 1.37 5.62
C THR A 4 6.63 2.15 4.36
N ALA A 5 5.99 3.31 4.47
CA ALA A 5 5.65 4.13 3.31
C ALA A 5 6.89 4.60 2.54
N PHE A 6 7.97 4.99 3.23
CA PHE A 6 9.24 5.30 2.58
C PHE A 6 9.88 4.06 1.95
N GLN A 7 9.87 2.91 2.62
CA GLN A 7 10.39 1.66 2.05
C GLN A 7 9.64 1.25 0.78
N LEU A 8 8.31 1.36 0.78
CA LEU A 8 7.48 1.08 -0.39
C LEU A 8 7.73 2.10 -1.51
N ALA A 9 7.86 3.39 -1.19
CA ALA A 9 8.15 4.43 -2.18
C ALA A 9 9.50 4.20 -2.88
N GLU A 10 10.54 3.83 -2.12
CA GLU A 10 11.86 3.48 -2.65
C GLU A 10 11.82 2.19 -3.49
N THR A 11 11.16 1.14 -2.98
CA THR A 11 11.09 -0.17 -3.65
C THR A 11 10.31 -0.09 -4.96
N TYR A 12 9.13 0.52 -4.93
CA TYR A 12 8.23 0.58 -6.08
C TYR A 12 8.49 1.78 -7.00
N ARG A 13 9.22 2.80 -6.51
CA ARG A 13 9.42 4.08 -7.22
C ARG A 13 8.10 4.73 -7.61
N GLN A 14 7.14 4.66 -6.69
CA GLN A 14 5.80 5.18 -6.86
C GLN A 14 5.42 6.04 -5.64
N PRO A 15 4.56 7.05 -5.83
CA PRO A 15 4.03 7.81 -4.70
C PRO A 15 3.28 6.90 -3.74
N VAL A 16 3.64 6.96 -2.45
CA VAL A 16 2.90 6.31 -1.38
C VAL A 16 2.18 7.39 -0.59
N VAL A 17 0.86 7.25 -0.46
CA VAL A 17 0.01 8.20 0.26
C VAL A 17 -0.35 7.61 1.62
N LEU A 18 0.05 8.29 2.68
CA LEU A 18 -0.41 8.00 4.04
C LEU A 18 -1.69 8.79 4.30
N LEU A 19 -2.82 8.08 4.35
CA LEU A 19 -4.11 8.66 4.70
C LEU A 19 -4.25 8.72 6.22
N LEU A 20 -3.92 9.89 6.77
CA LEU A 20 -4.11 10.20 8.19
C LEU A 20 -5.43 10.97 8.37
N ASP A 21 -6.03 10.86 9.55
CA ASP A 21 -7.18 11.67 9.93
C ASP A 21 -6.83 12.69 11.04
N ALA A 22 -7.68 13.71 11.16
CA ALA A 22 -7.49 14.79 12.11
C ALA A 22 -7.61 14.31 13.56
N VAL A 23 -8.44 13.31 13.86
CA VAL A 23 -8.62 12.80 15.22
C VAL A 23 -7.35 12.09 15.68
N LEU A 24 -6.81 11.17 14.87
CA LEU A 24 -5.51 10.53 15.14
C LEU A 24 -4.39 11.56 15.31
N SER A 25 -4.38 12.61 14.48
CA SER A 25 -3.34 13.64 14.52
C SER A 25 -3.33 14.48 15.81
N HIS A 26 -4.46 14.59 16.52
CA HIS A 26 -4.58 15.35 17.77
C HIS A 26 -4.60 14.46 19.02
N MET A 27 -4.72 13.15 18.84
CA MET A 27 -4.74 12.18 19.92
C MET A 27 -3.39 12.11 20.64
N ARG A 28 -3.42 11.82 21.93
CA ARG A 28 -2.23 11.54 22.74
C ARG A 28 -2.44 10.22 23.45
N GLU A 29 -1.53 9.28 23.23
CA GLU A 29 -1.53 7.99 23.89
C GLU A 29 -0.09 7.59 24.22
N ASN A 30 0.07 6.72 25.22
CA ASN A 30 1.36 6.13 25.50
C ASN A 30 1.66 5.12 24.39
N ILE A 31 2.83 5.25 23.76
CA ILE A 31 3.27 4.37 22.69
C ILE A 31 4.66 3.85 22.99
N ASP A 32 4.89 2.60 22.64
CA ASP A 32 6.24 2.07 22.50
C ASP A 32 6.74 2.44 21.11
N LEU A 33 7.73 3.32 21.05
CA LEU A 33 8.34 3.70 19.77
C LEU A 33 9.25 2.56 19.30
N PRO A 34 8.92 1.89 18.18
CA PRO A 34 9.81 0.88 17.63
C PRO A 34 11.12 1.55 17.19
N GLN A 35 12.23 0.82 17.28
CA GLN A 35 13.49 1.30 16.74
C GLN A 35 13.33 1.51 15.23
N ALA A 36 13.54 2.75 14.77
CA ALA A 36 13.42 3.06 13.35
C ALA A 36 14.58 2.40 12.59
N GLU A 37 14.27 1.39 11.78
CA GLU A 37 15.22 0.90 10.79
C GLU A 37 15.44 1.98 9.73
N GLN A 38 16.70 2.26 9.41
CA GLN A 38 17.02 3.16 8.31
C GLN A 38 16.56 2.50 7.00
N VAL A 39 15.84 3.27 6.19
CA VAL A 39 15.54 2.87 4.82
C VAL A 39 16.87 2.86 4.06
N GLN A 40 17.43 1.68 3.84
CA GLN A 40 18.64 1.54 3.05
C GLN A 40 18.25 1.62 1.58
N ALA A 41 18.74 2.64 0.88
CA ALA A 41 18.68 2.65 -0.57
C ALA A 41 19.43 1.40 -1.08
N ALA A 42 18.80 0.63 -1.97
CA ALA A 42 19.46 -0.51 -2.56
C ALA A 42 20.74 -0.04 -3.26
N ALA A 43 21.88 -0.62 -2.88
CA ALA A 43 23.15 -0.33 -3.54
C ALA A 43 23.04 -0.74 -5.02
N ALA A 44 22.99 0.25 -5.90
CA ALA A 44 22.89 0.04 -7.34
C ALA A 44 24.29 0.09 -7.97
N THR A 45 24.65 -0.96 -8.70
CA THR A 45 25.83 -0.89 -9.57
C THR A 45 25.54 0.14 -10.67
N VAL A 46 26.33 1.21 -10.69
CA VAL A 46 26.22 2.28 -11.68
C VAL A 46 26.60 1.73 -13.07
N PRO A 47 25.67 1.63 -14.03
CA PRO A 47 26.01 1.23 -15.39
C PRO A 47 26.88 2.33 -16.03
N ARG A 48 28.00 1.93 -16.65
CA ARG A 48 28.91 2.87 -17.32
C ARG A 48 28.50 3.21 -18.76
N ASP A 49 27.67 2.37 -19.37
CA ASP A 49 27.14 2.52 -20.73
C ASP A 49 25.76 1.85 -20.79
N GLY A 50 24.86 2.40 -21.59
CA GLY A 50 23.51 1.87 -21.81
C GLY A 50 22.57 2.01 -20.60
N HIS A 51 22.65 3.11 -19.85
CA HIS A 51 21.77 3.33 -18.71
C HIS A 51 20.29 3.46 -19.13
N ARG A 52 19.45 2.55 -18.63
CA ARG A 52 18.01 2.44 -18.89
C ARG A 52 17.23 2.35 -17.57
N PRO A 53 17.09 3.46 -16.83
CA PRO A 53 16.55 3.44 -15.46
C PRO A 53 15.05 3.11 -15.40
N PHE A 54 14.35 3.21 -16.52
CA PHE A 54 12.93 2.84 -16.68
C PHE A 54 12.75 1.51 -17.42
N GLY A 55 13.85 0.75 -17.57
CA GLY A 55 13.88 -0.58 -18.15
C GLY A 55 14.50 -1.57 -17.18
N ASP A 56 15.67 -2.09 -17.52
CA ASP A 56 16.34 -3.21 -16.85
C ASP A 56 17.54 -2.82 -15.99
N THR A 57 17.97 -1.56 -16.03
CA THR A 57 19.06 -1.07 -15.17
C THR A 57 18.50 -0.38 -13.92
N PRO A 58 19.23 -0.40 -12.79
CA PRO A 58 18.76 0.24 -11.57
C PRO A 58 18.67 1.76 -11.75
N PHE A 59 17.77 2.41 -11.02
CA PHE A 59 17.76 3.86 -10.91
C PHE A 59 18.88 4.27 -9.94
N VAL A 60 19.80 5.12 -10.40
CA VAL A 60 20.94 5.60 -9.61
C VAL A 60 20.67 7.02 -9.10
N PRO A 61 21.26 7.43 -7.97
CA PRO A 61 21.17 8.80 -7.50
C PRO A 61 21.61 9.81 -8.56
N PHE A 62 20.95 10.97 -8.61
CA PHE A 62 21.37 12.03 -9.52
C PHE A 62 22.80 12.49 -9.22
N GLY A 63 23.60 12.64 -10.27
CA GLY A 63 25.02 12.96 -10.15
C GLY A 63 25.94 11.74 -10.13
N GLU A 64 25.38 10.53 -10.05
CA GLU A 64 26.10 9.27 -10.22
C GLU A 64 25.78 8.66 -11.59
N GLY A 65 26.79 8.15 -12.31
CA GLY A 65 26.59 7.46 -13.59
C GLY A 65 26.32 8.36 -14.78
N GLU A 66 25.55 7.84 -15.74
CA GLU A 66 25.17 8.55 -16.96
C GLU A 66 24.06 9.58 -16.70
N ARG A 67 23.88 10.50 -17.65
CA ARG A 67 22.83 11.50 -17.59
C ARG A 67 21.45 10.84 -17.68
N THR A 68 20.69 10.90 -16.58
CA THR A 68 19.29 10.47 -16.55
C THR A 68 18.34 11.62 -16.83
N VAL A 69 17.36 11.40 -17.71
CA VAL A 69 16.25 12.32 -17.97
C VAL A 69 14.99 11.79 -17.32
N VAL A 70 14.34 12.59 -16.48
CA VAL A 70 13.04 12.28 -15.90
C VAL A 70 12.02 13.28 -16.42
N THR A 71 10.88 12.78 -16.90
CA THR A 71 9.84 13.60 -17.54
C THR A 71 8.44 13.05 -17.24
N GLY A 72 7.45 13.94 -17.23
CA GLY A 72 6.03 13.56 -17.17
C GLY A 72 5.45 13.11 -18.51
N LEU A 73 6.21 13.19 -19.60
CA LEU A 73 5.80 12.68 -20.91
C LEU A 73 6.02 11.16 -20.99
N ALA A 74 5.27 10.50 -21.86
CA ALA A 74 5.60 9.13 -22.27
C ALA A 74 7.04 9.09 -22.81
N HIS A 75 7.81 8.11 -22.38
CA HIS A 75 9.25 7.98 -22.67
C HIS A 75 9.62 6.53 -22.97
N ASP A 76 10.80 6.31 -23.55
CA ASP A 76 11.42 4.98 -23.63
C ASP A 76 12.14 4.62 -22.32
N GLU A 77 12.80 3.46 -22.27
CA GLU A 77 13.48 2.93 -21.09
C GLU A 77 14.65 3.81 -20.62
N SER A 78 15.15 4.71 -21.47
CA SER A 78 16.22 5.67 -21.14
C SER A 78 15.69 6.98 -20.54
N GLY A 79 14.37 7.22 -20.58
CA GLY A 79 13.75 8.46 -20.12
C GLY A 79 13.60 9.53 -21.22
N LEU A 80 13.96 9.22 -22.47
CA LEU A 80 13.78 10.12 -23.60
C LEU A 80 12.32 10.11 -24.08
N PRO A 81 11.70 11.28 -24.34
CA PRO A 81 10.32 11.35 -24.79
C PRO A 81 10.03 10.51 -26.04
N ARG A 82 8.93 9.75 -25.99
CA ARG A 82 8.35 8.95 -27.07
C ARG A 82 6.85 9.13 -27.07
N THR A 83 6.40 10.23 -27.67
CA THR A 83 4.98 10.63 -27.70
C THR A 83 4.32 10.43 -29.06
N GLY A 84 5.08 9.97 -30.06
CA GLY A 84 4.57 9.77 -31.42
C GLY A 84 3.62 8.59 -31.58
N THR A 85 3.65 7.63 -30.64
CA THR A 85 2.76 6.45 -30.62
C THR A 85 2.26 6.18 -29.20
N GLY A 86 1.15 5.45 -29.08
CA GLY A 86 0.62 5.01 -27.77
C GLY A 86 1.43 3.91 -27.09
N ALA A 87 2.41 3.30 -27.76
CA ALA A 87 3.14 2.14 -27.27
C ALA A 87 3.97 2.43 -26.01
N ALA A 88 4.64 3.60 -25.97
CA ALA A 88 5.39 4.00 -24.79
C ALA A 88 4.49 4.23 -23.58
N THR A 89 3.33 4.88 -23.79
CA THR A 89 2.31 5.09 -22.77
C THR A 89 1.77 3.75 -22.23
N GLU A 90 1.38 2.84 -23.13
CA GLU A 90 0.88 1.52 -22.75
C GLU A 90 1.92 0.73 -21.95
N ARG A 91 3.18 0.71 -22.39
CA ARG A 91 4.28 0.05 -21.68
C ARG A 91 4.42 0.59 -20.26
N ILE A 92 4.50 1.91 -20.10
CA ILE A 92 4.67 2.55 -18.77
C ILE A 92 3.48 2.20 -17.86
N LEU A 93 2.25 2.32 -18.35
CA LEU A 93 1.05 2.01 -17.57
C LEU A 93 1.03 0.55 -17.14
N ARG A 94 1.25 -0.38 -18.07
CA ARG A 94 1.25 -1.83 -17.78
C ARG A 94 2.35 -2.21 -16.82
N GLN A 95 3.59 -1.77 -17.04
CA GLN A 95 4.72 -2.09 -16.15
C GLN A 95 4.49 -1.55 -14.74
N THR A 96 3.96 -0.34 -14.63
CA THR A 96 3.68 0.30 -13.33
C THR A 96 2.60 -0.46 -12.56
N MET A 97 1.50 -0.83 -13.22
CA MET A 97 0.43 -1.59 -12.56
C MET A 97 0.83 -3.04 -12.28
N GLN A 98 1.51 -3.71 -13.21
CA GLN A 98 1.92 -5.09 -13.06
C GLN A 98 2.85 -5.29 -11.86
N ARG A 99 3.75 -4.34 -11.57
CA ARG A 99 4.62 -4.39 -10.38
C ARG A 99 3.80 -4.41 -9.07
N LEU A 100 2.78 -3.55 -8.98
CA LEU A 100 1.89 -3.50 -7.82
C LEU A 100 0.99 -4.73 -7.70
N GLU A 101 0.52 -5.26 -8.83
CA GLU A 101 -0.31 -6.47 -8.86
C GLU A 101 0.48 -7.72 -8.48
N THR A 102 1.70 -7.86 -9.00
CA THR A 102 2.58 -9.01 -8.72
C THR A 102 2.93 -9.09 -7.24
N ASP A 103 3.21 -7.94 -6.62
CA ASP A 103 3.60 -7.87 -5.22
C ASP A 103 2.42 -7.51 -4.28
N ARG A 104 1.17 -7.65 -4.73
CA ARG A 104 -0.03 -7.25 -3.97
C ARG A 104 -0.01 -7.79 -2.54
N ASP A 105 0.27 -9.08 -2.37
CA ASP A 105 0.28 -9.72 -1.06
C ASP A 105 1.46 -9.26 -0.17
N ALA A 106 2.57 -8.83 -0.78
CA ALA A 106 3.71 -8.27 -0.04
C ALA A 106 3.49 -6.80 0.38
N ILE A 107 2.65 -6.07 -0.37
CA ILE A 107 2.31 -4.67 -0.10
C ILE A 107 1.14 -4.57 0.89
N THR A 108 0.14 -5.44 0.76
CA THR A 108 -1.07 -5.41 1.59
C THR A 108 -0.73 -5.63 3.06
N ARG A 109 -1.37 -4.82 3.91
CA ARG A 109 -1.21 -4.86 5.36
C ARG A 109 -2.57 -4.72 6.00
N TYR A 110 -2.80 -5.55 7.02
CA TYR A 110 -4.05 -5.63 7.72
C TYR A 110 -3.83 -6.26 9.09
N GLU A 111 -4.77 -6.02 10.01
CA GLU A 111 -4.85 -6.70 11.30
C GLU A 111 -6.19 -7.45 11.40
N THR A 112 -6.19 -8.56 12.12
CA THR A 112 -7.38 -9.37 12.36
C THR A 112 -7.64 -9.50 13.84
N HIS A 113 -8.91 -9.34 14.24
CA HIS A 113 -9.35 -9.55 15.61
C HIS A 113 -10.56 -10.47 15.59
N ASN A 114 -10.46 -11.60 16.30
CA ASN A 114 -11.56 -12.56 16.44
C ASN A 114 -12.19 -13.01 15.10
N THR A 115 -11.42 -13.09 14.00
CA THR A 115 -11.98 -13.48 12.69
C THR A 115 -12.08 -15.00 12.50
N ALA A 116 -11.28 -15.78 13.25
CA ALA A 116 -11.18 -17.23 13.08
C ALA A 116 -12.50 -17.99 13.28
N ASP A 117 -13.37 -17.52 14.17
CA ASP A 117 -14.68 -18.10 14.48
C ASP A 117 -15.83 -17.12 14.22
N ALA A 118 -15.55 -16.00 13.53
CA ALA A 118 -16.56 -14.98 13.26
C ALA A 118 -17.67 -15.50 12.34
N ARG A 119 -18.92 -15.19 12.70
CA ARG A 119 -20.09 -15.26 11.82
C ARG A 119 -20.39 -13.93 11.14
N TYR A 120 -20.00 -12.81 11.76
CA TYR A 120 -20.16 -11.47 11.20
C TYR A 120 -18.80 -10.79 11.16
N LEU A 121 -18.47 -10.14 10.07
CA LEU A 121 -17.21 -9.40 9.93
C LEU A 121 -17.49 -7.90 9.89
N VAL A 122 -16.68 -7.14 10.60
CA VAL A 122 -16.55 -5.70 10.38
C VAL A 122 -15.27 -5.48 9.58
N LEU A 123 -15.36 -4.78 8.46
CA LEU A 123 -14.22 -4.35 7.64
C LEU A 123 -14.07 -2.85 7.80
N ALA A 124 -12.99 -2.38 8.40
CA ALA A 124 -12.80 -0.96 8.68
C ALA A 124 -11.36 -0.52 8.42
N TYR A 125 -11.15 0.79 8.33
CA TYR A 125 -9.84 1.40 8.19
C TYR A 125 -9.78 2.75 8.92
N GLY A 126 -8.56 3.24 9.15
CA GLY A 126 -8.32 4.51 9.83
C GLY A 126 -8.91 4.56 11.24
N ILE A 127 -9.28 5.75 11.72
CA ILE A 127 -9.85 5.92 13.07
C ILE A 127 -11.12 5.08 13.31
N THR A 128 -11.89 4.79 12.26
CA THR A 128 -13.12 3.99 12.38
C THR A 128 -12.83 2.56 12.86
N ALA A 129 -11.66 2.01 12.53
CA ALA A 129 -11.27 0.66 12.96
C ALA A 129 -11.19 0.55 14.49
N ARG A 130 -10.76 1.61 15.18
CA ARG A 130 -10.72 1.64 16.66
C ARG A 130 -12.12 1.55 17.28
N ALA A 131 -13.08 2.29 16.72
CA ALA A 131 -14.47 2.23 17.19
C ALA A 131 -15.11 0.88 16.84
N ALA A 132 -14.79 0.33 15.68
CA ALA A 132 -15.22 -0.99 15.25
C ALA A 132 -14.70 -2.11 16.18
N LEU A 133 -13.44 -2.02 16.63
CA LEU A 133 -12.86 -2.99 17.56
C LEU A 133 -13.64 -3.01 18.89
N ALA A 134 -13.89 -1.84 19.48
CA ALA A 134 -14.68 -1.75 20.71
C ALA A 134 -16.11 -2.32 20.52
N ALA A 135 -16.74 -2.07 19.38
CA ALA A 135 -18.05 -2.64 19.06
C ALA A 135 -18.00 -4.17 18.92
N VAL A 136 -16.95 -4.71 18.29
CA VAL A 136 -16.73 -6.17 18.17
C VAL A 136 -16.55 -6.81 19.55
N GLU A 137 -15.81 -6.18 20.46
CA GLU A 137 -15.63 -6.65 21.84
C GLU A 137 -16.98 -6.72 22.59
N ILE A 138 -17.79 -5.67 22.52
CA ILE A 138 -19.13 -5.64 23.13
C ILE A 138 -20.01 -6.78 22.57
N LEU A 139 -20.04 -6.94 21.24
CA LEU A 139 -20.82 -8.01 20.60
C LEU A 139 -20.35 -9.40 21.06
N ARG A 140 -19.03 -9.58 21.25
CA ARG A 140 -18.47 -10.83 21.75
C ARG A 140 -18.90 -11.13 23.19
N ASP A 141 -18.92 -10.13 24.05
CA ASP A 141 -19.42 -10.26 25.43
C ASP A 141 -20.92 -10.63 25.47
N GLU A 142 -21.68 -10.20 24.47
CA GLU A 142 -23.09 -10.58 24.27
C GLU A 142 -23.27 -11.97 23.60
N GLY A 143 -22.18 -12.68 23.31
CA GLY A 143 -22.20 -14.00 22.68
C GLY A 143 -22.41 -13.99 21.16
N ILE A 144 -22.26 -12.83 20.52
CA ILE A 144 -22.34 -12.68 19.07
C ILE A 144 -20.94 -12.88 18.48
N PRO A 145 -20.72 -13.88 17.60
CA PRO A 145 -19.41 -14.14 17.02
C PRO A 145 -19.08 -13.11 15.92
N ALA A 146 -18.63 -11.93 16.33
CA ALA A 146 -18.19 -10.85 15.45
C ALA A 146 -16.65 -10.80 15.34
N GLY A 147 -16.12 -10.51 14.15
CA GLY A 147 -14.68 -10.29 13.93
C GLY A 147 -14.43 -8.93 13.30
N LEU A 148 -13.20 -8.42 13.42
CA LEU A 148 -12.73 -7.22 12.74
C LEU A 148 -11.59 -7.60 11.79
N LEU A 149 -11.70 -7.18 10.54
CA LEU A 149 -10.60 -7.06 9.58
C LEU A 149 -10.28 -5.56 9.43
N GLU A 150 -9.17 -5.13 10.02
CA GLU A 150 -8.68 -3.76 9.93
C GLU A 150 -7.72 -3.65 8.74
N LEU A 151 -8.05 -2.79 7.77
CA LEU A 151 -7.16 -2.51 6.64
C LEU A 151 -6.19 -1.39 6.98
N GLN A 152 -4.89 -1.68 6.86
CA GLN A 152 -3.81 -0.68 6.96
C GLN A 152 -3.37 -0.19 5.58
N THR A 153 -3.51 -1.04 4.55
CA THR A 153 -3.33 -0.69 3.14
C THR A 153 -4.68 -0.70 2.42
N LEU A 154 -5.07 0.43 1.82
CA LEU A 154 -6.30 0.53 1.01
C LEU A 154 -6.07 0.20 -0.46
N TRP A 155 -4.89 0.53 -0.98
CA TRP A 155 -4.48 0.21 -2.34
C TRP A 155 -3.01 -0.24 -2.37
N PRO A 156 -2.68 -1.37 -3.03
CA PRO A 156 -3.60 -2.30 -3.67
C PRO A 156 -4.53 -2.99 -2.66
N PHE A 157 -5.78 -3.23 -3.06
CA PHE A 157 -6.80 -3.81 -2.19
C PHE A 157 -6.55 -5.33 -2.02
N PRO A 158 -6.65 -5.90 -0.79
CA PRO A 158 -6.46 -7.33 -0.53
C PRO A 158 -7.70 -8.15 -0.91
N ASP A 159 -8.03 -8.18 -2.20
CA ASP A 159 -9.21 -8.85 -2.75
C ASP A 159 -9.29 -10.34 -2.41
N HIS A 160 -8.18 -11.08 -2.49
CA HIS A 160 -8.15 -12.50 -2.15
C HIS A 160 -8.53 -12.76 -0.69
N LEU A 161 -7.97 -11.97 0.24
CA LEU A 161 -8.27 -12.07 1.67
C LEU A 161 -9.74 -11.76 1.95
N VAL A 162 -10.23 -10.63 1.43
CA VAL A 162 -11.62 -10.20 1.66
C VAL A 162 -12.61 -11.19 1.05
N ALA A 163 -12.30 -11.74 -0.13
CA ALA A 163 -13.12 -12.78 -0.75
C ALA A 163 -13.15 -14.08 0.08
N GLN A 164 -12.02 -14.49 0.66
CA GLN A 164 -11.96 -15.67 1.54
C GLN A 164 -12.79 -15.48 2.81
N GLU A 165 -12.70 -14.31 3.46
CA GLU A 165 -13.50 -14.00 4.64
C GLU A 165 -15.00 -13.92 4.30
N ALA A 166 -15.35 -13.31 3.17
CA ALA A 166 -16.73 -13.20 2.69
C ALA A 166 -17.40 -14.55 2.45
N GLN A 167 -16.64 -15.60 2.10
CA GLN A 167 -17.17 -16.95 1.95
C GLN A 167 -17.49 -17.63 3.28
N ARG A 168 -16.90 -17.16 4.38
CA ARG A 168 -17.00 -17.78 5.72
C ARG A 168 -18.08 -17.13 6.58
N VAL A 169 -18.26 -15.82 6.46
CA VAL A 169 -19.18 -15.05 7.31
C VAL A 169 -20.57 -14.92 6.69
N ALA A 170 -21.58 -14.73 7.53
CA ALA A 170 -22.96 -14.48 7.12
C ALA A 170 -23.20 -13.05 6.61
N GLY A 171 -22.30 -12.12 6.93
CA GLY A 171 -22.38 -10.73 6.47
C GLY A 171 -21.14 -9.93 6.85
N ILE A 172 -20.86 -8.92 6.03
CA ILE A 172 -19.79 -7.94 6.24
C ILE A 172 -20.42 -6.56 6.42
N LEU A 173 -20.08 -5.89 7.52
CA LEU A 173 -20.38 -4.48 7.75
C LEU A 173 -19.14 -3.64 7.47
N VAL A 174 -19.29 -2.59 6.67
CA VAL A 174 -18.20 -1.66 6.35
C VAL A 174 -18.51 -0.29 6.92
N PRO A 175 -18.16 -0.01 8.19
CA PRO A 175 -18.35 1.32 8.76
C PRO A 175 -17.22 2.25 8.32
N GLU A 176 -17.60 3.44 7.89
CA GLU A 176 -16.66 4.46 7.44
C GLU A 176 -17.18 5.87 7.69
N LEU A 177 -16.26 6.84 7.76
CA LEU A 177 -16.57 8.26 7.95
C LEU A 177 -16.58 8.99 6.61
N ASN A 178 -17.30 8.42 5.64
CA ASN A 178 -17.42 8.93 4.29
C ASN A 178 -18.77 8.51 3.67
N LEU A 179 -18.93 8.53 2.34
CA LEU A 179 -20.22 8.28 1.66
C LEU A 179 -20.26 6.96 0.85
N GLY A 180 -19.42 5.96 1.15
CA GLY A 180 -19.40 4.70 0.39
C GLY A 180 -18.20 4.57 -0.55
N GLN A 181 -17.01 5.01 -0.14
CA GLN A 181 -15.81 5.05 -1.01
C GLN A 181 -15.26 3.67 -1.38
#